data_AF-A0A0A9Y3J1-F1
#
_entry.id   AF-A0A0A9Y3J1-F1
#
_cell.length_a   1.000
_cell.length_b   1.000
_cell.length_c   1.000
_cell.angle_alpha   90.00
_cell.angle_beta   90.00
_cell.angle_gamma   90.00
#
_symmetry.space_group_name_H-M   'P 1'
#
loop_
_entity.id
_entity.type
_entity.pdbx_description
1 polymer ?
#
loop_
_entity_poly.entity_id
_entity_poly.type
_entity_poly.pdbx_seq_one_letter_code
_entity_poly.pdbx_strand_id
1 'polypeptide(L)'
;SCASLTIEEGLAQKKITYWRLSSAKVWEFNKKHLYYYQMQGQLAITGRKFCLFYAWTPKGPKLERIERDDQFWESKMLPALEQFYFNCILPEILDPRFTRNMAIREAPGFVGPARKNKESIPIA
;
A
#
# COMPACT_ATOMS: atom_id res chain seq x y z
N SER A 1 -20.68 0.33 9.17
CA SER A 1 -20.70 1.59 8.42
C SER A 1 -20.06 2.71 9.24
N CYS A 2 -19.21 3.54 8.63
CA CYS A 2 -18.59 4.72 9.26
C CYS A 2 -19.42 6.01 9.04
N ALA A 3 -20.64 5.88 8.54
CA ALA A 3 -21.49 7.01 8.15
C ALA A 3 -21.89 7.95 9.30
N SER A 4 -21.76 7.51 10.56
CA SER A 4 -22.19 8.26 11.75
C SER A 4 -21.06 8.62 12.70
N LEU A 5 -19.78 8.46 12.30
CA LEU A 5 -18.64 8.58 13.22
C LEU A 5 -17.69 9.70 12.83
N THR A 6 -17.14 10.41 13.82
CA THR A 6 -15.99 11.30 13.61
C THR A 6 -14.74 10.45 13.35
N ILE A 7 -13.68 11.07 12.83
CA ILE A 7 -12.40 10.37 12.64
C ILE A 7 -11.89 9.81 13.99
N GLU A 8 -12.02 10.57 15.08
CA GLU A 8 -11.58 10.16 16.42
C GLU A 8 -12.41 9.00 16.97
N GLU A 9 -13.73 9.04 16.83
CA GLU A 9 -14.62 7.93 17.18
C GLU A 9 -14.31 6.67 16.34
N GLY A 10 -14.02 6.86 15.06
CA GLY A 10 -13.63 5.79 14.14
C GLY A 10 -12.27 5.16 14.49
N LEU A 11 -11.32 5.96 14.96
CA LEU A 11 -10.03 5.50 15.47
C LEU A 11 -10.19 4.73 16.79
N ALA A 12 -11.01 5.23 17.72
CA ALA A 12 -11.31 4.55 18.99
C ALA A 12 -11.99 3.19 18.76
N GLN A 13 -12.90 3.11 17.79
CA GLN A 13 -13.57 1.86 17.39
C GLN A 13 -12.71 0.95 16.49
N LYS A 14 -11.46 1.34 16.19
CA LYS A 14 -10.55 0.64 15.27
C LYS A 14 -11.14 0.40 13.87
N LYS A 15 -12.13 1.20 13.46
CA LYS A 15 -12.70 1.19 12.11
C LYS A 15 -11.82 1.96 11.13
N ILE A 16 -11.12 2.97 11.62
CA ILE A 16 -10.10 3.73 10.89
C ILE A 16 -8.74 3.30 11.44
N THR A 17 -7.82 2.90 10.56
CA THR A 17 -6.53 2.32 10.93
C THR A 17 -5.34 3.11 10.39
N TYR A 18 -5.60 4.27 9.79
CA TYR A 18 -4.59 5.12 9.15
C TYR A 18 -3.69 5.84 10.17
N TRP A 19 -4.26 6.25 11.30
CA TRP A 19 -3.51 6.85 12.42
C TRP A 19 -3.38 5.87 13.57
N ARG A 20 -2.30 6.01 14.35
CA ARG A 20 -2.05 5.29 15.59
C ARG A 20 -1.75 6.29 16.70
N LEU A 21 -2.05 5.92 17.95
CA LEU A 21 -1.71 6.75 19.10
C LEU A 21 -0.23 6.53 19.46
N SER A 22 0.54 7.61 19.48
CA SER A 22 1.94 7.61 19.92
C SER A 22 2.04 7.54 21.45
N SER A 23 3.22 7.21 21.98
CA SER A 23 3.49 7.18 23.43
C SER A 23 3.20 8.53 24.11
N ALA A 24 3.33 9.63 23.36
CA ALA A 24 3.03 10.99 23.80
C ALA A 24 1.53 11.35 23.76
N LYS A 25 0.62 10.39 23.56
CA LYS A 25 -0.84 10.60 23.39
C LYS A 25 -1.22 11.50 22.20
N VAL A 26 -0.36 11.58 21.20
CA VAL A 26 -0.63 12.29 19.94
C VAL A 26 -0.95 11.28 18.84
N TRP A 27 -1.93 11.59 17.98
CA TRP A 27 -2.25 10.77 16.80
C TRP A 27 -1.21 10.98 15.71
N GLU A 28 -0.49 9.93 15.33
CA GLU A 28 0.51 9.94 14.26
C GLU A 28 0.11 8.98 13.13
N PHE A 29 0.52 9.26 11.90
CA PHE A 29 0.23 8.37 10.78
C PHE A 29 0.92 7.01 10.98
N ASN A 30 0.18 5.93 10.73
CA ASN A 30 0.69 4.58 10.89
C ASN A 30 1.62 4.22 9.72
N LYS A 31 2.94 4.32 9.96
CA LYS A 31 3.98 3.95 8.97
C LYS A 31 3.94 2.48 8.51
N LYS A 32 3.22 1.60 9.22
CA LYS A 32 3.03 0.20 8.81
C LYS A 32 1.82 0.00 7.88
N HIS A 33 0.97 1.01 7.70
CA HIS A 33 -0.23 0.92 6.89
C HIS A 33 0.10 0.93 5.39
N LEU A 34 -0.68 0.20 4.57
CA LEU A 34 -0.46 0.10 3.12
C LEU A 34 -0.47 1.47 2.41
N TYR A 35 -1.35 2.38 2.82
CA TYR A 35 -1.35 3.76 2.31
C TYR A 35 -0.04 4.51 2.56
N TYR A 36 0.71 4.20 3.62
CA TYR A 36 2.03 4.82 3.83
C TYR A 36 2.99 4.44 2.70
N TYR A 37 3.05 3.16 2.34
CA TYR A 37 3.87 2.68 1.22
C TYR A 37 3.43 3.34 -0.10
N GLN A 38 2.12 3.45 -0.35
CA GLN A 38 1.64 4.12 -1.55
C GLN A 38 2.09 5.58 -1.61
N MET A 39 1.92 6.34 -0.52
CA MET A 39 2.33 7.74 -0.46
C MET A 39 3.85 7.90 -0.63
N GLN A 40 4.65 7.12 0.10
CA GLN A 40 6.11 7.16 -0.01
C GLN A 40 6.59 6.83 -1.43
N GLY A 41 5.98 5.82 -2.08
CA GLY A 41 6.27 5.51 -3.48
C GLY A 41 5.94 6.64 -4.44
N GLN A 42 4.77 7.26 -4.29
CA GLN A 42 4.40 8.42 -5.13
C GLN A 42 5.34 9.61 -4.91
N LEU A 43 5.75 9.89 -3.67
CA LEU A 43 6.70 10.96 -3.36
C LEU A 43 8.08 10.70 -3.96
N ALA A 44 8.57 9.46 -3.89
CA ALA A 44 9.83 9.06 -4.48
C ALA A 44 9.81 9.21 -6.02
N ILE A 45 8.76 8.70 -6.67
CA ILE A 45 8.63 8.75 -8.15
C ILE A 45 8.50 10.20 -8.65
N THR A 46 7.68 11.02 -7.97
CA THR A 46 7.42 12.40 -8.41
C THR A 46 8.47 13.41 -7.96
N GLY A 47 9.45 12.99 -7.14
CA GLY A 47 10.46 13.88 -6.58
C GLY A 47 9.90 14.95 -5.63
N ARG A 48 8.69 14.75 -5.09
CA ARG A 48 8.04 15.70 -4.18
C ARG A 48 8.49 15.48 -2.74
N LYS A 49 8.58 16.57 -1.97
CA LYS A 49 9.03 16.52 -0.56
C LYS A 49 7.94 16.04 0.40
N PHE A 50 6.68 16.28 0.09
CA PHE A 50 5.55 15.91 0.93
C PHE A 50 4.27 15.74 0.10
N CYS A 51 3.28 15.05 0.68
CA CYS A 51 1.91 15.01 0.19
C CYS A 51 0.93 15.30 1.32
N LEU A 52 -0.31 15.59 0.94
CA LEU A 52 -1.42 15.75 1.86
C LEU A 52 -2.31 14.52 1.81
N PHE A 53 -2.49 13.84 2.94
CA PHE A 53 -3.43 12.76 3.10
C PHE A 53 -4.73 13.31 3.67
N TYR A 54 -5.80 13.22 2.88
CA TYR A 54 -7.12 13.69 3.26
C TYR A 54 -8.04 12.51 3.51
N ALA A 55 -8.50 12.35 4.76
CA ALA A 55 -9.58 11.42 5.08
C ALA A 55 -10.86 12.20 5.36
N TRP A 56 -11.96 11.76 4.78
CA TRP A 56 -13.25 12.38 4.95
C TRP A 56 -14.24 11.46 5.66
N THR A 57 -15.02 12.03 6.57
CA THR A 57 -16.21 11.39 7.16
C THR A 57 -17.38 12.38 7.10
N PRO A 58 -18.64 11.91 7.18
CA PRO A 58 -19.79 12.81 7.20
C PRO A 58 -19.78 13.83 8.34
N LYS A 59 -19.08 13.53 9.45
CA LYS A 59 -18.93 14.46 10.59
C LYS A 59 -17.73 15.42 10.44
N GLY A 60 -16.90 15.25 9.42
CA GLY A 60 -15.78 16.15 9.14
C GLY A 60 -14.55 15.46 8.55
N PRO A 61 -13.68 16.23 7.89
CA PRO A 61 -12.42 15.72 7.37
C PRO A 61 -11.27 15.79 8.38
N LYS A 62 -10.22 15.02 8.11
CA LYS A 62 -8.90 15.16 8.71
C LYS A 62 -7.85 15.22 7.60
N LEU A 63 -6.99 16.23 7.67
CA LEU A 63 -5.86 16.41 6.77
C LEU A 63 -4.57 16.12 7.53
N GLU A 64 -3.68 15.32 6.95
CA GLU A 64 -2.36 14.99 7.49
C GLU A 64 -1.30 15.31 6.44
N ARG A 65 -0.23 15.99 6.83
CA ARG A 65 0.92 16.22 5.96
C ARG A 65 1.92 15.09 6.16
N ILE A 66 2.25 14.39 5.08
CA ILE A 66 3.18 13.26 5.08
C ILE A 66 4.44 13.69 4.35
N GLU A 67 5.56 13.74 5.08
CA GLU A 67 6.88 14.01 4.52
C GLU A 67 7.44 12.76 3.82
N ARG A 68 8.27 13.00 2.80
CA ARG A 68 9.04 11.95 2.15
C ARG A 68 10.07 11.38 3.13
N ASP A 69 10.14 10.07 3.21
CA ASP A 69 11.02 9.30 4.08
C ASP A 69 12.03 8.56 3.20
N ASP A 70 13.11 9.26 2.82
CA ASP A 70 14.12 8.75 1.90
C ASP A 70 14.82 7.49 2.45
N GLN A 71 15.08 7.47 3.75
CA GLN A 71 15.64 6.30 4.42
C GLN A 71 14.70 5.09 4.31
N PHE A 72 13.40 5.27 4.53
CA PHE A 72 12.42 4.19 4.37
C PHE A 72 12.32 3.72 2.91
N TRP A 73 12.38 4.65 1.95
CA TRP A 73 12.39 4.31 0.54
C TRP A 73 13.59 3.45 0.17
N GLU A 74 14.81 3.93 0.46
CA GLU A 74 16.07 3.30 0.08
C GLU A 74 16.28 1.96 0.80
N SER A 75 16.02 1.90 2.11
CA SER A 75 16.33 0.71 2.91
C SER A 75 15.30 -0.40 2.77
N LYS A 76 14.05 -0.09 2.37
CA LYS A 76 12.94 -1.04 2.43
C LYS A 76 12.14 -1.16 1.15
N MET A 77 11.71 -0.04 0.57
CA MET A 77 10.81 -0.09 -0.58
C MET A 77 11.56 -0.41 -1.87
N LEU A 78 12.64 0.32 -2.16
CA LEU A 78 13.39 0.18 -3.39
C LEU A 78 13.94 -1.25 -3.60
N PRO A 79 14.58 -1.90 -2.60
CA PRO A 79 15.10 -3.26 -2.80
C PRO A 79 14.00 -4.28 -3.10
N ALA A 80 12.84 -4.16 -2.44
CA ALA A 80 11.71 -5.05 -2.68
C ALA A 80 11.10 -4.83 -4.08
N LEU A 81 11.03 -3.58 -4.53
CA LEU A 81 10.53 -3.23 -5.87
C LEU A 81 11.49 -3.67 -6.97
N GLU A 82 12.80 -3.51 -6.78
CA GLU A 82 13.83 -3.99 -7.71
C GLU A 82 13.78 -5.51 -7.83
N GLN A 83 13.73 -6.24 -6.71
CA GLN A 83 13.60 -7.69 -6.72
C GLN A 83 12.34 -8.15 -7.45
N PHE A 84 11.20 -7.48 -7.22
CA PHE A 84 9.97 -7.78 -7.94
C PHE A 84 10.09 -7.48 -9.43
N TYR A 85 10.70 -6.35 -9.80
CA TYR A 85 10.91 -5.98 -11.19
C TYR A 85 11.77 -7.00 -11.94
N PHE A 86 12.97 -7.31 -11.42
CA PHE A 86 13.91 -8.20 -12.11
C PHE A 86 13.46 -9.66 -12.12
N ASN A 87 12.78 -10.15 -11.08
CA ASN A 87 12.40 -11.56 -10.99
C ASN A 87 11.01 -11.87 -11.56
N CYS A 88 10.08 -10.91 -11.55
CA CYS A 88 8.70 -11.13 -11.99
C CYS A 88 8.36 -10.36 -13.27
N ILE A 89 8.56 -9.03 -13.28
CA ILE A 89 8.09 -8.17 -14.36
C ILE A 89 8.96 -8.30 -15.61
N LEU A 90 10.28 -8.11 -15.47
CA LEU A 90 11.21 -8.15 -16.59
C LEU A 90 11.14 -9.47 -17.38
N PRO A 91 11.11 -10.66 -16.75
CA PRO A 91 10.97 -11.90 -17.49
C PRO A 91 9.59 -12.04 -18.15
N GLU A 92 8.53 -11.45 -17.60
CA GLU A 92 7.20 -11.47 -18.23
C GLU A 92 7.10 -10.52 -19.42
N ILE A 93 7.88 -9.45 -19.43
CA ILE A 93 8.03 -8.56 -20.59
C ILE A 93 8.78 -9.25 -21.73
N LEU A 94 9.89 -9.94 -21.41
CA LEU A 94 10.75 -10.58 -22.41
C LEU A 94 10.22 -11.92 -22.92
N ASP A 95 9.65 -12.73 -22.01
CA ASP A 95 9.14 -14.06 -22.31
C ASP A 95 7.85 -14.32 -21.51
N PRO A 96 6.70 -13.83 -22.03
CA PRO A 96 5.41 -13.96 -21.38
C PRO A 96 5.06 -15.44 -21.13
N ARG A 97 4.74 -15.77 -19.88
CA ARG A 97 4.22 -17.10 -19.51
C ARG A 97 2.71 -17.17 -19.66
N PHE A 98 2.04 -16.04 -19.51
CA PHE A 98 0.59 -15.96 -19.61
C PHE A 98 0.07 -16.45 -20.96
N THR A 99 0.72 -16.07 -22.07
CA THR A 99 0.34 -16.48 -23.43
C THR A 99 0.53 -17.98 -23.70
N ARG A 100 1.30 -18.68 -22.86
CA ARG A 100 1.59 -20.12 -22.95
C ARG A 100 0.82 -20.95 -21.92
N ASN A 101 -0.18 -20.39 -21.26
CA ASN A 101 -0.93 -21.03 -20.17
C ASN A 101 -0.04 -21.53 -19.02
N MET A 102 1.09 -20.86 -18.77
CA MET A 102 2.01 -21.19 -17.67
C MET A 102 1.74 -20.30 -16.45
N ALA A 103 2.09 -20.80 -15.26
CA ALA A 103 1.99 -20.02 -14.03
C ALA A 103 2.89 -18.77 -14.06
N ILE A 104 2.33 -17.63 -13.64
CA ILE A 104 3.05 -16.35 -13.49
C ILE A 104 4.18 -16.51 -12.48
N ARG A 105 5.34 -15.92 -12.79
CA ARG A 105 6.54 -15.94 -11.92
C ARG A 105 6.25 -15.23 -10.59
N GLU A 106 6.63 -15.86 -9.49
CA GLU A 106 6.53 -15.31 -8.14
C GLU A 106 7.92 -14.91 -7.64
N ALA A 107 8.00 -13.78 -6.92
CA ALA A 107 9.25 -13.33 -6.35
C ALA A 107 9.61 -14.18 -5.11
N PRO A 108 10.89 -14.56 -4.93
CA PRO A 108 11.31 -15.30 -3.73
C PRO A 108 10.96 -14.53 -2.46
N GLY A 109 10.23 -15.16 -1.53
CA GLY A 109 9.80 -14.52 -0.27
C GLY A 109 8.59 -13.59 -0.41
N PHE A 110 8.04 -13.40 -1.62
CA PHE A 110 6.82 -12.65 -1.83
C PHE A 110 5.61 -13.58 -1.71
N VAL A 111 5.05 -13.69 -0.50
CA VAL A 111 3.74 -14.34 -0.31
C VAL A 111 2.69 -13.40 -0.87
N GLY A 112 2.28 -13.62 -2.13
CA GLY A 112 1.15 -12.91 -2.72
C GLY A 112 -0.10 -13.06 -1.84
N PRO A 113 -1.09 -12.16 -1.93
CA PRO A 113 -2.39 -12.44 -1.34
C PRO A 113 -2.85 -13.80 -1.90
N ALA A 114 -3.16 -14.74 -1.00
CA ALA A 114 -3.62 -16.07 -1.37
C ALA A 114 -4.62 -15.94 -2.52
N ARG A 115 -4.24 -16.44 -3.71
CA ARG A 115 -5.18 -16.52 -4.83
C ARG A 115 -6.27 -17.46 -4.33
N LYS A 116 -7.39 -16.92 -3.84
CA LYS A 116 -8.63 -17.69 -3.76
C LYS A 116 -8.84 -18.18 -5.18
N ASN A 117 -8.77 -19.50 -5.38
CA ASN A 117 -8.96 -20.16 -6.66
C ASN A 117 -10.04 -19.42 -7.44
N LYS A 118 -9.66 -18.71 -8.51
CA LYS A 118 -10.64 -18.36 -9.53
C LYS A 118 -10.99 -19.70 -10.15
N GLU A 119 -12.14 -20.23 -9.73
CA GLU A 119 -12.83 -21.28 -10.47
C GLU A 119 -12.72 -20.93 -11.96
N SER A 120 -12.27 -21.91 -12.73
CA SER A 120 -12.15 -21.86 -14.18
C SER A 120 -13.41 -21.23 -14.76
N ILE A 121 -13.28 -20.04 -15.33
CA ILE A 121 -14.34 -19.44 -16.15
C ILE A 121 -14.50 -20.39 -17.34
N PRO A 122 -15.66 -21.07 -17.50
CA PRO A 122 -15.87 -21.90 -18.67
C PRO A 122 -15.91 -20.98 -19.89
N ILE A 123 -15.13 -21.33 -20.90
CA ILE A 123 -15.18 -20.69 -22.22
C ILE A 123 -16.56 -21.05 -22.79
N ALA A 124 -17.42 -20.05 -22.95
CA ALA A 124 -18.65 -20.14 -23.73
C ALA A 124 -18.33 -20.02 -25.22
#